data_AF-A0A8S3GNP4-F1
#
_entry.id   AF-A0A8S3GNP4-F1
#
_cell.length_a   1.000
_cell.length_b   1.000
_cell.length_c   1.000
_cell.angle_alpha   90.00
_cell.angle_beta   90.00
_cell.angle_gamma   90.00
#
_symmetry.space_group_name_H-M   'P 1'
#
loop_
_entity.id
_entity.type
_entity.pdbx_description
1 polymer ?
#
loop_
_entity_poly.entity_id
_entity_poly.type
_entity_poly.pdbx_seq_one_letter_code
_entity_poly.pdbx_strand_id
1 'polypeptide(L)'
;EASRTENHCDRLLELKRLSVQLDDYRLDTLKYLCAHFRRVASKCHVNKIDARNLAIIFGPTLIWNSQASLQSNLVDNPEKIRIIESFILY
;
A
#
# COMPACT_ATOMS: atom_id res chain seq x y z
N GLU A 1 10.38 -5.83 -5.86
CA GLU A 1 10.23 -7.05 -6.70
C GLU A 1 8.79 -7.53 -6.74
N ALA A 2 8.14 -7.82 -5.61
CA ALA A 2 6.72 -8.19 -5.55
C ALA A 2 5.76 -7.26 -6.32
N SER A 3 5.95 -5.94 -6.22
CA SER A 3 5.17 -4.92 -6.92
C SER A 3 5.27 -4.98 -8.45
N ARG A 4 6.34 -5.58 -8.99
CA ARG A 4 6.64 -5.65 -10.43
C ARG A 4 6.02 -6.87 -11.11
N THR A 5 5.47 -7.81 -10.34
CA THR A 5 4.80 -8.99 -10.90
C THR A 5 3.55 -8.59 -11.68
N GLU A 6 3.54 -8.93 -12.97
CA GLU A 6 2.45 -8.60 -13.89
C GLU A 6 1.18 -9.39 -13.56
N ASN A 7 1.32 -10.69 -13.30
CA ASN A 7 0.22 -11.55 -12.87
C ASN A 7 -0.36 -11.05 -11.54
N HIS A 8 -1.65 -10.78 -11.53
CA HIS A 8 -2.34 -10.19 -10.38
C HIS A 8 -2.35 -11.11 -9.16
N CYS A 9 -2.65 -12.40 -9.35
CA CYS A 9 -2.71 -13.38 -8.27
C CYS A 9 -1.33 -13.62 -7.66
N ASP A 10 -0.30 -13.78 -8.49
CA ASP A 10 1.07 -14.00 -8.03
C ASP A 10 1.61 -12.80 -7.27
N ARG A 11 1.28 -11.58 -7.73
CA ARG A 11 1.58 -10.35 -7.00
C ARG A 11 0.94 -10.36 -5.62
N LEU A 12 -0.36 -10.65 -5.50
CA LEU A 12 -1.04 -10.66 -4.22
C LEU A 12 -0.48 -11.73 -3.28
N LEU A 13 -0.11 -12.90 -3.81
CA LEU A 13 0.50 -13.96 -3.05
C LEU A 13 1.86 -13.52 -2.48
N GLU A 14 2.70 -12.89 -3.30
CA GLU A 14 3.99 -12.41 -2.87
C GLU A 14 3.88 -11.24 -1.88
N LEU A 15 2.93 -10.32 -2.09
CA LEU A 15 2.65 -9.25 -1.13
C LEU A 15 2.20 -9.83 0.21
N LYS A 16 1.30 -10.83 0.21
CA LYS A 16 0.88 -11.54 1.42
C LYS A 16 2.07 -12.21 2.12
N ARG A 17 2.96 -12.87 1.35
CA ARG A 17 4.16 -13.51 1.87
C ARG A 17 5.08 -12.52 2.57
N LEU A 18 5.30 -11.35 1.96
CA LEU A 18 6.11 -10.27 2.54
C LEU A 18 5.43 -9.61 3.76
N SER A 19 4.11 -9.46 3.74
CA SER A 19 3.36 -8.92 4.89
C SER A 19 3.51 -9.78 6.14
N VAL A 20 3.60 -11.11 6.00
CA VAL A 20 3.83 -12.04 7.12
C VAL A 20 5.27 -11.95 7.66
N GLN A 21 6.21 -11.33 6.93
CA GLN A 21 7.56 -11.06 7.44
C GLN A 21 7.62 -9.79 8.32
N LEU A 22 6.55 -9.00 8.38
CA LEU A 22 6.41 -7.93 9.35
C LEU A 22 6.17 -8.55 10.74
N ASP A 23 6.61 -7.88 11.80
CA ASP A 23 6.21 -8.27 13.14
C ASP A 23 4.70 -8.05 13.33
N ASP A 24 4.13 -8.77 14.31
CA ASP A 24 2.68 -8.80 14.55
C ASP A 24 2.12 -7.39 14.77
N TYR A 25 2.82 -6.55 15.53
CA TYR A 25 2.39 -5.18 15.83
C TYR A 25 2.31 -4.30 14.58
N ARG A 26 3.32 -4.34 13.70
CA ARG A 26 3.30 -3.58 12.43
C ARG A 26 2.24 -4.13 11.48
N LEU A 27 2.10 -5.45 11.41
CA LEU A 27 1.12 -6.09 10.54
C LEU A 27 -0.31 -5.72 10.96
N ASP A 28 -0.62 -5.76 12.26
CA ASP A 28 -1.96 -5.43 12.76
C ASP A 28 -2.28 -3.94 12.60
N THR A 29 -1.28 -3.07 12.80
CA THR A 29 -1.42 -1.63 12.50
C THR A 29 -1.72 -1.40 11.01
N LEU A 30 -1.00 -2.09 10.11
CA LEU A 30 -1.21 -1.99 8.67
C LEU A 30 -2.61 -2.50 8.28
N LYS A 31 -3.05 -3.65 8.81
CA LYS A 31 -4.41 -4.18 8.58
C LYS A 31 -5.48 -3.17 9.01
N TYR A 32 -5.34 -2.59 10.20
CA TYR A 32 -6.28 -1.62 10.73
C TYR A 32 -6.38 -0.39 9.83
N LEU A 33 -5.22 0.14 9.40
CA LEU A 33 -5.16 1.29 8.51
C LEU A 33 -5.76 0.99 7.13
N CYS A 34 -5.41 -0.13 6.51
CA CYS A 34 -5.96 -0.55 5.22
C CYS A 34 -7.48 -0.79 5.29
N ALA A 35 -7.98 -1.36 6.39
CA ALA A 35 -9.42 -1.49 6.62
C ALA A 35 -10.12 -0.14 6.76
N HIS A 36 -9.47 0.85 7.40
CA HIS A 36 -9.97 2.22 7.42
C HIS A 36 -10.00 2.86 6.03
N PHE A 37 -8.91 2.76 5.27
CA PHE A 37 -8.84 3.28 3.90
C PHE A 37 -9.89 2.67 2.99
N ARG A 38 -10.16 1.37 3.12
CA ARG A 38 -11.25 0.71 2.37
C ARG A 38 -12.62 1.32 2.66
N ARG A 39 -12.91 1.66 3.92
CA ARG A 39 -14.14 2.37 4.33
C ARG A 39 -14.21 3.81 3.80
N VAL A 40 -13.07 4.48 3.68
CA VAL A 40 -12.99 5.82 3.07
C VAL A 40 -13.26 5.71 1.57
N ALA A 41 -12.58 4.80 0.88
CA ALA A 41 -12.72 4.58 -0.56
C ALA A 41 -14.12 4.09 -0.95
N SER A 42 -14.81 3.32 -0.11
CA SER A 42 -16.20 2.91 -0.37
C SER A 42 -17.20 4.08 -0.39
N LYS A 43 -16.80 5.26 0.11
CA LYS A 43 -17.59 6.50 0.09
C LYS A 43 -17.12 7.48 -1.00
N CYS A 44 -16.38 7.00 -2.02
CA CYS A 44 -15.83 7.81 -3.11
C CYS A 44 -16.88 8.67 -3.83
N HIS A 45 -18.14 8.23 -3.91
CA HIS A 45 -19.23 9.01 -4.50
C HIS A 45 -19.48 10.36 -3.78
N VAL A 46 -19.20 10.43 -2.47
CA VAL A 46 -19.29 11.64 -1.64
C VAL A 46 -17.94 12.35 -1.51
N ASN A 47 -16.93 11.65 -0.97
CA ASN A 47 -15.65 12.27 -0.60
C ASN A 47 -14.67 12.42 -1.78
N LYS A 48 -14.99 11.84 -2.95
CA LYS A 48 -14.16 11.84 -4.17
C LYS A 48 -12.77 11.23 -3.99
N ILE A 49 -12.58 10.40 -2.97
CA ILE A 49 -11.33 9.72 -2.67
C ILE A 49 -11.50 8.23 -2.98
N ASP A 50 -10.74 7.73 -3.96
CA ASP A 50 -10.63 6.31 -4.26
C ASP A 50 -9.39 5.66 -3.61
N ALA A 51 -9.24 4.34 -3.78
CA ALA A 51 -8.11 3.59 -3.23
C ALA A 51 -6.75 4.09 -3.76
N ARG A 52 -6.70 4.55 -5.02
CA ARG A 52 -5.48 5.05 -5.65
C ARG A 52 -5.07 6.40 -5.08
N ASN A 53 -6.01 7.30 -4.83
CA ASN A 53 -5.74 8.58 -4.18
C ASN A 53 -5.10 8.37 -2.79
N LEU A 54 -5.66 7.44 -2.00
CA LEU A 54 -5.10 7.06 -0.70
C LEU A 54 -3.69 6.46 -0.85
N ALA A 55 -3.50 5.59 -1.85
CA ALA A 55 -2.19 4.97 -2.09
C ALA A 55 -1.11 5.97 -2.53
N ILE A 56 -1.47 7.02 -3.28
CA ILE A 56 -0.55 8.12 -3.63
C ILE A 56 -0.14 8.88 -2.37
N ILE A 57 -1.11 9.31 -1.55
CA ILE A 57 -0.84 10.14 -0.36
C ILE A 57 -0.06 9.36 0.70
N PHE A 58 -0.45 8.11 0.97
CA PHE A 58 0.12 7.31 2.05
C PHE A 58 1.26 6.38 1.61
N GLY A 59 1.49 6.20 0.31
CA GLY A 59 2.59 5.40 -0.23
C GLY A 59 3.96 5.80 0.32
N PRO A 60 4.35 7.09 0.26
CA PRO A 60 5.61 7.58 0.82
C PRO A 60 5.70 7.44 2.34
N THR A 61 4.59 7.53 3.07
CA THR A 61 4.55 7.43 4.54
C THR A 61 4.64 5.98 5.02
N LEU A 62 3.99 5.05 4.33
CA LEU A 62 3.92 3.64 4.73
C LEU A 62 5.06 2.79 4.17
N ILE A 63 5.64 3.19 3.04
CA ILE A 63 6.74 2.45 2.40
C ILE A 63 7.99 3.31 2.39
N TRP A 64 8.87 3.00 3.34
CA TRP A 64 10.15 3.65 3.50
C TRP A 64 11.31 2.71 3.17
N ASN A 65 12.22 3.16 2.32
CA ASN A 65 13.49 2.48 2.06
C ASN A 65 14.60 3.19 2.84
N SER A 66 15.14 2.53 3.87
CA SER A 66 16.21 3.06 4.72
C SER A 66 17.53 3.32 3.98
N GLN A 67 17.73 2.70 2.82
CA GLN A 67 18.92 2.86 1.98
C GLN A 67 18.78 3.96 0.92
N ALA A 68 17.58 4.53 0.77
CA ALA A 68 17.28 5.51 -0.27
C ALA A 68 17.30 6.94 0.30
N SER A 69 17.59 7.93 -0.54
CA SER A 69 17.57 9.34 -0.13
C SER A 69 16.17 9.79 0.28
N LEU A 70 16.09 10.82 1.12
CA LEU A 70 14.80 11.42 1.51
C LEU A 70 13.94 11.76 0.28
N GLN A 71 14.55 12.43 -0.70
CA GLN A 71 13.86 12.80 -1.95
C GLN A 71 13.33 11.57 -2.69
N SER A 72 14.14 10.51 -2.82
CA SER A 72 13.69 9.27 -3.48
C SER A 72 12.57 8.55 -2.73
N ASN A 73 12.48 8.73 -1.41
CA ASN A 73 11.41 8.14 -0.62
C ASN A 73 10.10 8.91 -0.75
N LEU A 74 10.17 10.24 -0.90
CA LEU A 74 9.04 11.15 -0.97
C LEU A 74 8.44 11.27 -2.37
N VAL A 75 9.23 11.04 -3.42
CA VAL A 75 8.73 11.04 -4.80
C VAL A 75 7.73 9.91 -5.01
N ASP A 76 6.65 10.22 -5.71
CA ASP A 76 5.65 9.25 -6.15
C ASP A 76 6.32 8.12 -6.93
N ASN A 77 6.31 6.94 -6.32
CA ASN A 77 6.85 5.74 -6.91
C ASN A 77 5.69 4.80 -7.27
N PRO A 78 5.47 4.48 -8.56
CA PRO A 78 4.38 3.61 -9.01
C PRO A 78 4.32 2.26 -8.28
N GLU A 79 5.47 1.74 -7.85
CA GLU A 79 5.54 0.49 -7.11
C GLU A 79 5.01 0.64 -5.69
N LYS A 80 5.36 1.72 -5.00
CA LYS A 80 4.85 2.01 -3.64
C LYS A 80 3.34 2.18 -3.67
N ILE A 81 2.84 2.94 -4.65
CA ILE A 81 1.42 3.17 -4.87
C ILE A 81 0.71 1.83 -5.11
N ARG A 82 1.23 1.00 -6.02
CA ARG A 82 0.62 -0.29 -6.36
C ARG A 82 0.55 -1.27 -5.17
N ILE A 83 1.54 -1.24 -4.27
CA ILE A 83 1.55 -2.06 -3.05
C ILE A 83 0.42 -1.62 -2.13
N ILE A 84 0.35 -0.33 -1.79
CA ILE A 84 -0.68 0.19 -0.86
C ILE A 84 -2.08 0.04 -1.46
N GLU A 85 -2.25 0.34 -2.74
CA GLU A 85 -3.52 0.14 -3.45
C GLU A 85 -3.96 -1.32 -3.39
N SER A 86 -3.04 -2.28 -3.57
CA SER A 86 -3.34 -3.71 -3.44
C SER A 86 -3.80 -4.08 -2.02
N PHE A 87 -3.17 -3.55 -0.97
CA PHE A 87 -3.60 -3.79 0.42
C PHE A 87 -4.94 -3.13 0.78
N ILE A 88 -5.29 -2.02 0.12
CA ILE A 88 -6.59 -1.36 0.31
C ILE A 88 -7.71 -2.15 -0.39
N LEU A 89 -7.44 -2.74 -1.55
CA LEU A 89 -8.45 -3.41 -2.38
C LEU A 89 -8.66 -4.88 -2.05
N TYR A 90 -7.63 -5.59 -1.59
CA TYR A 90 -7.64 -7.05 -1.35
C TYR A 90 -7.29 -7.38 0.09
#